data_AF-A0A1I6G1H8-F1
#
_entry.id   AF-A0A1I6G1H8-F1
#
_cell.length_a   1.000
_cell.length_b   1.000
_cell.length_c   1.000
_cell.angle_alpha   90.00
_cell.angle_beta   90.00
_cell.angle_gamma   90.00
#
_symmetry.space_group_name_H-M   'P 1'
#
loop_
_entity.id
_entity.type
_entity.pdbx_description
1 polymer ?
#
loop_
_entity_poly.entity_id
_entity_poly.type
_entity_poly.pdbx_seq_one_letter_code
_entity_poly.pdbx_strand_id
1 'polypeptide(L)'
;MNYEKRDRKLWHRLEGYSFHERPLSRSLVNQLGDATGYTVDVCYTLVEEYRRFMYLIGSTGEDLTPSPIVDQVWQLHIADHQAYFHDFCPRIIGRTIHRPEDLPPLADDPAYELTLDYYAQEFGRAQVQYWPDPDDGLMRFSRFLIWVVGFAAFALAVIFSSYLFAIFGGLVISISVFLQWKYSSMPVKYQPPKDK
;
A
#
# COMPACT_ATOMS: atom_id res chain seq x y z
N MET A 1 -3.36 -16.37 -21.02
CA MET A 1 -3.54 -17.38 -19.95
C MET A 1 -4.95 -17.24 -19.42
N ASN A 2 -5.66 -18.34 -19.27
CA ASN A 2 -6.99 -18.34 -18.65
C ASN A 2 -6.75 -18.62 -17.15
N TYR A 3 -6.87 -17.61 -16.31
CA TYR A 3 -6.63 -17.77 -14.87
C TYR A 3 -7.93 -18.25 -14.23
N GLU A 4 -7.96 -19.52 -13.87
CA GLU A 4 -9.13 -20.11 -13.24
C GLU A 4 -9.16 -19.74 -11.76
N LYS A 5 -10.24 -19.09 -11.33
CA LYS A 5 -10.44 -18.68 -9.94
C LYS A 5 -10.58 -19.89 -9.02
N ARG A 6 -9.74 -19.98 -7.98
CA ARG A 6 -9.83 -21.04 -6.96
C ARG A 6 -11.22 -21.14 -6.33
N ASP A 7 -11.77 -20.00 -5.92
CA ASP A 7 -13.17 -19.87 -5.49
C ASP A 7 -13.96 -18.95 -6.43
N ARG A 8 -14.64 -19.52 -7.43
CA ARG A 8 -15.49 -18.77 -8.35
C ARG A 8 -16.71 -18.12 -7.67
N LYS A 9 -17.22 -18.73 -6.59
CA LYS A 9 -18.43 -18.22 -5.89
C LYS A 9 -18.08 -16.95 -5.13
N LEU A 10 -16.95 -16.94 -4.42
CA LEU A 10 -16.44 -15.75 -3.74
C LEU A 10 -16.18 -14.62 -4.74
N TRP A 11 -15.52 -14.93 -5.87
CA TRP A 11 -15.24 -13.92 -6.89
C TRP A 11 -16.53 -13.28 -7.42
N HIS A 12 -17.55 -14.08 -7.73
CA HIS A 12 -18.85 -13.56 -8.15
C HIS A 12 -19.52 -12.66 -7.10
N ARG A 13 -19.44 -13.01 -5.81
CA ARG A 13 -19.97 -12.12 -4.74
C ARG A 13 -19.21 -10.80 -4.68
N LEU A 14 -17.89 -10.83 -4.86
CA LEU A 14 -17.04 -9.64 -4.85
C LEU A 14 -17.26 -8.74 -6.07
N GLU A 15 -17.45 -9.31 -7.26
CA GLU A 15 -17.82 -8.56 -8.48
C GLU A 15 -19.19 -7.91 -8.33
N GLY A 16 -20.15 -8.61 -7.72
CA GLY A 16 -21.49 -8.08 -7.45
C GLY A 16 -21.54 -7.03 -6.32
N TYR A 17 -20.48 -6.91 -5.51
CA TYR A 17 -20.41 -5.89 -4.47
C TYR A 17 -19.98 -4.55 -5.06
N SER A 18 -20.88 -3.56 -4.97
CA SER A 18 -20.61 -2.19 -5.41
C SER A 18 -19.90 -1.39 -4.32
N PHE A 19 -18.60 -1.22 -4.49
CA PHE A 19 -17.82 -0.21 -3.75
C PHE A 19 -18.10 1.22 -4.23
N HIS A 20 -18.68 1.34 -5.42
CA HIS A 20 -18.75 2.56 -6.23
C HIS A 20 -20.07 3.30 -6.07
N GLU A 21 -21.14 2.60 -5.70
CA GLU A 21 -22.49 3.15 -5.66
C GLU A 21 -23.09 2.97 -4.28
N ARG A 22 -23.21 4.08 -3.57
CA ARG A 22 -24.11 4.18 -2.41
C ARG A 22 -24.99 5.42 -2.61
N PRO A 23 -26.30 5.26 -2.82
CA PRO A 23 -27.18 6.41 -3.04
C PRO A 23 -27.32 7.31 -1.80
N LEU A 24 -27.12 6.75 -0.60
CA LEU A 24 -27.36 7.43 0.68
C LEU A 24 -26.07 7.73 1.47
N SER A 25 -24.91 7.24 1.02
CA SER A 25 -23.59 7.50 1.65
C SER A 25 -22.51 7.65 0.59
N ARG A 26 -21.34 8.20 0.93
CA ARG A 26 -20.26 8.37 -0.05
C ARG A 26 -19.68 7.00 -0.43
N SER A 27 -19.47 6.78 -1.73
CA SER A 27 -18.77 5.59 -2.22
C SER A 27 -17.33 5.55 -1.78
N LEU A 28 -16.73 4.35 -1.75
CA LEU A 28 -15.33 4.18 -1.34
C LEU A 28 -14.38 4.91 -2.31
N VAL A 29 -14.72 4.97 -3.60
CA VAL A 29 -13.97 5.74 -4.61
C VAL A 29 -13.96 7.23 -4.32
N ASN A 30 -15.11 7.80 -3.94
CA ASN A 30 -15.18 9.22 -3.58
C ASN A 30 -14.39 9.51 -2.29
N GLN A 31 -14.51 8.64 -1.29
CA GLN A 31 -13.75 8.77 -0.04
C GLN A 31 -12.23 8.69 -0.29
N LEU A 32 -11.79 7.79 -1.18
CA LEU A 32 -10.40 7.66 -1.58
C LEU A 32 -9.91 8.91 -2.32
N GLY A 33 -10.70 9.44 -3.25
CA GLY A 33 -10.39 10.69 -3.95
C GLY A 33 -10.26 11.88 -3.01
N ASP A 34 -11.18 12.03 -2.05
CA ASP A 34 -11.14 13.07 -1.03
C ASP A 34 -9.88 12.96 -0.14
N ALA A 35 -9.48 11.73 0.22
CA ALA A 35 -8.35 11.48 1.12
C ALA A 35 -6.97 11.61 0.45
N THR A 36 -6.88 11.37 -0.87
CA THR A 36 -5.60 11.27 -1.60
C THR A 36 -5.40 12.37 -2.64
N GLY A 37 -6.48 12.98 -3.14
CA GLY A 37 -6.46 13.85 -4.31
C GLY A 37 -6.29 13.12 -5.65
N TYR A 38 -6.40 11.79 -5.68
CA TYR A 38 -6.29 11.02 -6.92
C TYR A 38 -7.47 11.28 -7.86
N THR A 39 -7.21 11.11 -9.16
CA THR A 39 -8.26 11.15 -10.17
C THR A 39 -9.23 9.99 -9.95
N VAL A 40 -10.47 10.17 -10.39
CA VAL A 40 -11.53 9.16 -10.26
C VAL A 40 -11.09 7.83 -10.88
N ASP A 41 -10.45 7.83 -12.05
CA ASP A 41 -9.96 6.62 -12.73
C ASP A 41 -8.92 5.85 -11.91
N VAL A 42 -8.01 6.57 -11.24
CA VAL A 42 -7.02 5.97 -10.34
C VAL A 42 -7.71 5.36 -9.12
N CYS A 43 -8.69 6.05 -8.54
CA CYS A 43 -9.46 5.54 -7.42
C CYS A 43 -10.24 4.27 -7.78
N TYR A 44 -10.87 4.22 -8.96
CA TYR A 44 -11.52 3.00 -9.47
C TYR A 44 -10.52 1.85 -9.56
N THR A 45 -9.35 2.10 -10.15
CA THR A 45 -8.32 1.08 -10.30
C THR A 45 -7.85 0.56 -8.94
N LEU A 46 -7.60 1.43 -7.97
CA LEU A 46 -7.19 1.04 -6.63
C LEU A 46 -8.26 0.23 -5.88
N VAL A 47 -9.53 0.57 -6.05
CA VAL A 47 -10.64 -0.22 -5.49
C VAL A 47 -10.74 -1.59 -6.14
N GLU A 48 -10.44 -1.72 -7.44
CA GLU A 48 -10.33 -3.02 -8.10
C GLU A 48 -9.15 -3.85 -7.58
N GLU A 49 -7.98 -3.23 -7.37
CA GLU A 49 -6.84 -3.92 -6.75
C GLU A 49 -7.14 -4.38 -5.31
N TYR A 50 -7.86 -3.56 -4.55
CA TYR A 50 -8.38 -3.92 -3.23
C TYR A 50 -9.37 -5.09 -3.29
N ARG A 51 -10.29 -5.12 -4.26
CA ARG A 51 -11.19 -6.27 -4.48
C ARG A 51 -10.41 -7.55 -4.72
N ARG A 52 -9.36 -7.49 -5.55
CA ARG A 52 -8.47 -8.63 -5.81
C ARG A 52 -7.77 -9.09 -4.54
N PHE A 53 -7.26 -8.15 -3.74
CA PHE A 53 -6.64 -8.49 -2.46
C PHE A 53 -7.62 -9.19 -1.49
N MET A 54 -8.84 -8.67 -1.33
CA MET A 54 -9.86 -9.31 -0.48
C MET A 54 -10.27 -10.70 -1.01
N TYR A 55 -10.23 -10.90 -2.32
CA TYR A 55 -10.39 -12.23 -2.91
C TYR A 55 -9.29 -13.19 -2.48
N LEU A 56 -8.02 -12.76 -2.49
CA LEU A 56 -6.89 -13.60 -2.09
C LEU A 56 -7.02 -14.04 -0.63
N ILE A 57 -7.29 -13.12 0.31
CA ILE A 57 -7.51 -13.47 1.72
C ILE A 57 -8.72 -14.41 1.88
N GLY A 58 -9.81 -14.12 1.19
CA GLY A 58 -11.04 -14.91 1.30
C GLY A 58 -10.90 -16.33 0.75
N SER A 59 -10.13 -16.52 -0.32
CA SER A 59 -9.98 -17.80 -1.03
C SER A 59 -8.84 -18.67 -0.52
N THR A 60 -7.80 -18.09 0.08
CA THR A 60 -6.67 -18.83 0.68
C THR A 60 -6.95 -19.19 2.13
N GLY A 61 -7.63 -18.32 2.87
CA GLY A 61 -7.72 -18.44 4.33
C GLY A 61 -6.47 -17.94 5.06
N GLU A 62 -5.42 -17.57 4.33
CA GLU A 62 -4.11 -17.19 4.88
C GLU A 62 -4.05 -15.71 5.24
N ASP A 63 -3.12 -15.37 6.13
CA ASP A 63 -2.80 -14.00 6.48
C ASP A 63 -1.87 -13.42 5.40
N LEU A 64 -2.40 -12.48 4.63
CA LEU A 64 -1.72 -11.87 3.49
C LEU A 64 -1.54 -10.37 3.72
N THR A 65 -0.42 -9.83 3.26
CA THR A 65 -0.13 -8.39 3.35
C THR A 65 -0.45 -7.70 2.01
N PRO A 66 -1.22 -6.59 2.00
CA PRO A 66 -1.41 -5.78 0.80
C PRO A 66 -0.19 -4.87 0.52
N SER A 67 -0.13 -4.28 -0.67
CA SER A 67 0.80 -3.16 -0.90
C SER A 67 0.35 -1.91 -0.12
N PRO A 68 1.25 -0.93 0.14
CA PRO A 68 0.89 0.27 0.89
C PRO A 68 -0.30 1.06 0.31
N ILE A 69 -0.44 1.10 -1.02
CA ILE A 69 -1.52 1.85 -1.67
C ILE A 69 -2.86 1.09 -1.63
N VAL A 70 -2.83 -0.24 -1.67
CA VAL A 70 -4.03 -1.09 -1.52
C VAL A 70 -4.47 -1.13 -0.05
N ASP A 71 -3.51 -1.13 0.87
CA ASP A 71 -3.74 -1.05 2.30
C ASP A 71 -4.50 0.22 2.71
N GLN A 72 -4.20 1.35 2.07
CA GLN A 72 -4.92 2.60 2.28
C GLN A 72 -6.41 2.48 1.95
N VAL A 73 -6.76 1.76 0.88
CA VAL A 73 -8.16 1.49 0.54
C VAL A 73 -8.81 0.60 1.60
N TRP A 74 -8.08 -0.39 2.11
CA TRP A 74 -8.55 -1.27 3.18
C TRP A 74 -8.83 -0.50 4.48
N GLN A 75 -7.93 0.40 4.88
CA GLN A 75 -8.12 1.29 6.02
C GLN A 75 -9.37 2.15 5.88
N LEU A 76 -9.57 2.78 4.72
CA LEU A 76 -10.74 3.61 4.46
C LEU A 76 -12.03 2.79 4.53
N HIS A 77 -12.02 1.56 4.01
CA HIS A 77 -13.19 0.71 4.09
C HIS A 77 -13.50 0.30 5.54
N ILE A 78 -12.48 -0.06 6.34
CA ILE A 78 -12.62 -0.39 7.77
C ILE A 78 -13.17 0.78 8.59
N ALA A 79 -12.80 2.02 8.25
CA ALA A 79 -13.28 3.22 8.93
C ALA A 79 -14.80 3.37 8.91
N ASP A 80 -15.47 2.86 7.86
CA ASP A 80 -16.91 2.67 7.85
C ASP A 80 -17.26 1.31 8.48
N HIS A 81 -17.28 1.27 9.82
CA HIS A 81 -17.47 0.03 10.59
C HIS A 81 -18.79 -0.70 10.26
N GLN A 82 -19.84 0.04 9.90
CA GLN A 82 -21.11 -0.55 9.47
C GLN A 82 -20.95 -1.23 8.10
N ALA A 83 -20.33 -0.55 7.15
CA ALA A 83 -20.04 -1.14 5.85
C ALA A 83 -19.13 -2.36 5.92
N TYR A 84 -18.05 -2.28 6.68
CA TYR A 84 -17.03 -3.31 6.66
C TYR A 84 -17.42 -4.52 7.49
N PHE A 85 -17.71 -4.32 8.77
CA PHE A 85 -17.91 -5.42 9.72
C PHE A 85 -19.34 -5.99 9.71
N HIS A 86 -20.35 -5.16 9.43
CA HIS A 86 -21.75 -5.61 9.48
C HIS A 86 -22.32 -5.97 8.11
N ASP A 87 -21.70 -5.51 7.02
CA ASP A 87 -22.19 -5.75 5.67
C ASP A 87 -21.20 -6.56 4.83
N PHE A 88 -20.04 -6.00 4.50
CA PHE A 88 -19.07 -6.61 3.58
C PHE A 88 -18.51 -7.94 4.08
N CYS A 89 -17.93 -7.97 5.29
CA CYS A 89 -17.32 -9.18 5.85
C CYS A 89 -18.30 -10.36 5.93
N PRO A 90 -19.46 -10.27 6.63
CA PRO A 90 -20.35 -11.41 6.77
C PRO A 90 -21.05 -11.79 5.47
N ARG A 91 -21.43 -10.83 4.62
CA ARG A 91 -22.23 -11.10 3.42
C ARG A 91 -21.40 -11.50 2.20
N ILE A 92 -20.25 -10.88 2.00
CA ILE A 92 -19.45 -11.04 0.78
C ILE A 92 -18.32 -12.04 1.02
N ILE A 93 -17.53 -11.83 2.07
CA ILE A 93 -16.41 -12.72 2.41
C ILE A 93 -16.92 -13.98 3.10
N GLY A 94 -17.90 -13.86 4.01
CA GLY A 94 -18.41 -14.96 4.84
C GLY A 94 -17.68 -15.11 6.18
N ARG A 95 -16.69 -14.26 6.47
CA ARG A 95 -15.98 -14.17 7.75
C ARG A 95 -15.49 -12.75 7.99
N THR A 96 -15.24 -12.42 9.25
CA THR A 96 -14.57 -11.16 9.61
C THR A 96 -13.08 -11.27 9.31
N ILE A 97 -12.54 -10.31 8.58
CA ILE A 97 -11.10 -10.17 8.34
C ILE A 97 -10.61 -8.95 9.13
N HIS A 98 -9.68 -9.17 10.05
CA HIS A 98 -9.03 -8.10 10.81
C HIS A 98 -7.73 -7.69 10.14
N ARG A 99 -7.56 -6.39 9.92
CA ARG A 99 -6.30 -5.81 9.44
C ARG A 99 -5.33 -5.68 10.62
N PRO A 100 -4.05 -6.09 10.50
CA PRO A 100 -3.03 -5.82 11.51
C PRO A 100 -2.84 -4.31 11.75
N GLU A 101 -2.52 -3.91 12.99
CA GLU A 101 -2.27 -2.50 13.31
C GLU A 101 -1.03 -1.97 12.57
N ASP A 102 0.05 -2.76 12.61
CA ASP A 102 1.32 -2.46 11.95
C ASP A 102 1.68 -3.58 10.95
N LEU A 103 2.03 -3.16 9.73
CA LEU A 103 2.58 -4.05 8.70
C LEU A 103 4.11 -3.89 8.66
N PRO A 104 4.88 -4.97 8.53
CA PRO A 104 6.34 -4.90 8.40
C PRO A 104 6.76 -4.18 7.11
N PRO A 105 8.03 -3.73 7.01
CA PRO A 105 8.57 -3.22 5.75
C PRO A 105 8.41 -4.26 4.64
N LEU A 106 7.95 -3.82 3.46
CA LEU A 106 7.62 -4.69 2.33
C LEU A 106 8.76 -5.66 1.94
N ALA A 107 10.00 -5.19 1.99
CA ALA A 107 11.19 -5.95 1.61
C ALA A 107 11.54 -7.06 2.60
N ASP A 108 11.00 -7.01 3.81
CA ASP A 108 11.23 -7.98 4.88
C ASP A 108 9.94 -8.75 5.23
N ASP A 109 8.88 -8.62 4.41
CA ASP A 109 7.57 -9.22 4.66
C ASP A 109 7.33 -10.49 3.81
N PRO A 110 7.49 -11.71 4.39
CA PRO A 110 7.19 -12.94 3.67
C PRO A 110 5.71 -13.09 3.29
N ALA A 111 4.79 -12.46 4.04
CA ALA A 111 3.37 -12.49 3.72
C ALA A 111 3.05 -11.63 2.48
N TYR A 112 3.87 -10.61 2.20
CA TYR A 112 3.72 -9.82 0.97
C TYR A 112 4.19 -10.59 -0.27
N GLU A 113 5.33 -11.29 -0.18
CA GLU A 113 5.79 -12.18 -1.27
C GLU A 113 4.71 -13.21 -1.62
N LEU A 114 4.13 -13.82 -0.58
CA LEU A 114 3.03 -14.77 -0.72
C LEU A 114 1.78 -14.15 -1.37
N THR A 115 1.45 -12.90 -1.02
CA THR A 115 0.38 -12.15 -1.70
C THR A 115 0.65 -12.01 -3.18
N LEU A 116 1.88 -11.65 -3.58
CA LEU A 116 2.25 -11.48 -4.99
C LEU A 116 2.19 -12.81 -5.75
N ASP A 117 2.60 -13.91 -5.13
CA ASP A 117 2.51 -15.25 -5.71
C ASP A 117 1.07 -15.67 -5.99
N TYR A 118 0.17 -15.51 -5.01
CA TYR A 118 -1.25 -15.79 -5.23
C TYR A 118 -1.89 -14.83 -6.22
N TYR A 119 -1.49 -13.56 -6.19
CA TYR A 119 -1.95 -12.59 -7.17
C TYR A 119 -1.57 -13.05 -8.59
N ALA A 120 -0.32 -13.47 -8.79
CA ALA A 120 0.18 -13.95 -10.08
C ALA A 120 -0.57 -15.19 -10.57
N GLN A 121 -0.89 -16.12 -9.67
CA GLN A 121 -1.67 -17.33 -9.98
C GLN A 121 -3.11 -17.00 -10.39
N GLU A 122 -3.76 -16.07 -9.69
CA GLU A 122 -5.18 -15.79 -9.85
C GLU A 122 -5.47 -14.73 -10.92
N PHE A 123 -4.63 -13.70 -11.04
CA PHE A 123 -4.87 -12.52 -11.88
C PHE A 123 -3.76 -12.27 -12.93
N GLY A 124 -2.66 -13.02 -12.87
CA GLY A 124 -1.47 -12.77 -13.67
C GLY A 124 -0.56 -11.71 -13.05
N ARG A 125 0.46 -11.28 -13.81
CA ARG A 125 1.48 -10.36 -13.30
C ARG A 125 0.86 -9.03 -12.85
N ALA A 126 1.05 -8.71 -11.58
CA ALA A 126 0.62 -7.45 -10.99
C ALA A 126 1.38 -6.26 -11.59
N GLN A 127 0.73 -5.10 -11.66
CA GLN A 127 1.38 -3.87 -12.13
C GLN A 127 2.18 -3.25 -10.98
N VAL A 128 3.46 -2.96 -11.23
CA VAL A 128 4.41 -2.46 -10.23
C VAL A 128 3.93 -1.16 -9.54
N GLN A 129 3.17 -0.33 -10.25
CA GLN A 129 2.59 0.90 -9.68
C GLN A 129 1.62 0.66 -8.51
N TYR A 130 0.95 -0.49 -8.48
CA TYR A 130 0.00 -0.87 -7.42
C TYR A 130 0.55 -1.97 -6.51
N TRP A 131 1.45 -2.80 -7.05
CA TRP A 131 2.06 -3.94 -6.38
C TRP A 131 3.57 -3.89 -6.62
N PRO A 132 4.29 -3.03 -5.88
CA PRO A 132 5.73 -2.85 -6.05
C PRO A 132 6.49 -4.14 -5.74
N ASP A 133 7.54 -4.42 -6.52
CA ASP A 133 8.40 -5.56 -6.29
C ASP A 133 9.22 -5.33 -5.00
N PRO A 134 9.16 -6.23 -4.00
CA PRO A 134 9.94 -6.08 -2.77
C PRO A 134 11.45 -6.09 -3.06
N ASP A 135 11.86 -6.74 -4.15
CA ASP A 135 13.24 -6.94 -4.58
C ASP A 135 13.69 -5.96 -5.67
N ASP A 136 13.01 -4.81 -5.85
CA ASP A 136 13.45 -3.78 -6.80
C ASP A 136 14.81 -3.20 -6.38
N GLY A 137 15.87 -3.87 -6.85
CA GLY A 137 17.25 -3.66 -6.45
C GLY A 137 17.69 -2.22 -6.71
N LEU A 138 17.06 -1.52 -7.66
CA LEU A 138 17.33 -0.11 -7.95
C LEU A 138 17.11 0.79 -6.73
N MET A 139 16.12 0.51 -5.88
CA MET A 139 15.90 1.26 -4.64
C MET A 139 16.96 0.94 -3.57
N ARG A 140 17.42 -0.32 -3.47
CA ARG A 140 18.52 -0.72 -2.56
C ARG A 140 19.85 -0.10 -3.00
N PHE A 141 20.16 -0.13 -4.30
CA PHE A 141 21.36 0.46 -4.88
C PHE A 141 21.37 1.99 -4.74
N SER A 142 20.24 2.67 -4.96
CA SER A 142 20.12 4.12 -4.76
C SER A 142 20.43 4.52 -3.30
N ARG A 143 19.88 3.78 -2.33
CA ARG A 143 20.13 4.04 -0.89
C ARG A 143 21.59 3.84 -0.51
N PHE A 144 22.24 2.81 -1.05
CA PHE A 144 23.67 2.57 -0.88
C PHE A 144 24.53 3.67 -1.53
N LEU A 145 24.20 4.09 -2.76
CA LEU A 145 24.89 5.16 -3.48
C LEU A 145 24.83 6.50 -2.73
N ILE A 146 23.69 6.83 -2.12
CA ILE A 146 23.55 8.06 -1.31
C ILE A 146 24.53 8.05 -0.13
N TRP A 147 24.68 6.93 0.56
CA TRP A 147 25.66 6.78 1.63
C TRP A 147 27.10 6.87 1.12
N VAL A 148 27.42 6.21 0.00
CA VAL A 148 28.75 6.28 -0.62
C VAL A 148 29.11 7.71 -1.02
N VAL A 149 28.18 8.44 -1.64
CA VAL A 149 28.36 9.86 -2.01
C VAL A 149 28.55 10.73 -0.77
N GLY A 150 27.76 10.50 0.29
CA GLY A 150 27.89 11.21 1.56
C GLY A 150 29.27 11.01 2.21
N PHE A 151 29.73 9.76 2.31
CA PHE A 151 31.06 9.44 2.86
C PHE A 151 32.20 9.98 1.98
N ALA A 152 32.10 9.88 0.66
CA ALA A 152 33.09 10.43 -0.25
C ALA A 152 33.18 11.96 -0.16
N ALA A 153 32.05 12.66 -0.06
CA ALA A 153 32.00 14.11 0.13
C ALA A 153 32.59 14.53 1.49
N PHE A 154 32.33 13.77 2.55
CA PHE A 154 32.94 14.01 3.87
C PHE A 154 34.46 13.80 3.86
N ALA A 155 34.94 12.70 3.25
CA ALA A 155 36.37 12.45 3.09
C ALA A 155 37.06 13.55 2.27
N LEU A 156 36.45 13.98 1.16
CA LEU A 156 36.92 15.11 0.36
C LEU A 156 36.94 16.42 1.15
N ALA A 157 35.97 16.67 2.03
CA ALA A 157 35.95 17.85 2.88
C ALA A 157 37.14 17.91 3.84
N VAL A 158 37.50 16.77 4.43
CA VAL A 158 38.66 16.64 5.32
C VAL A 158 39.97 16.79 4.54
N ILE A 159 40.08 16.18 3.36
CA ILE A 159 41.28 16.24 2.52
C ILE A 159 41.56 17.65 1.99
N PHE A 160 40.51 18.35 1.54
CA PHE A 160 40.63 19.69 0.95
C PHE A 160 40.42 20.82 1.97
N SER A 161 40.27 20.51 3.26
CA SER A 161 39.96 21.45 4.34
C SER A 161 38.87 22.46 3.97
N SER A 162 37.85 21.97 3.27
CA SER A 162 36.85 22.81 2.61
C SER A 162 35.49 22.63 3.26
N TYR A 163 35.02 23.71 3.87
CA TYR A 163 33.71 23.78 4.50
C TYR A 163 32.56 23.59 3.49
N LEU A 164 32.76 23.86 2.20
CA LEU A 164 31.76 23.65 1.15
C LEU A 164 31.38 22.17 0.99
N PHE A 165 32.35 21.26 1.00
CA PHE A 165 32.09 19.82 0.87
C PHE A 165 31.46 19.24 2.14
N ALA A 166 31.84 19.75 3.32
CA ALA A 166 31.22 19.35 4.59
C ALA A 166 29.74 19.78 4.65
N ILE A 167 29.44 21.01 4.24
CA ILE A 167 28.07 21.51 4.15
C ILE A 167 27.27 20.71 3.14
N PHE A 168 27.80 20.43 1.95
CA PHE A 168 27.12 19.65 0.92
C PHE A 168 26.80 18.22 1.38
N GLY A 169 27.77 17.51 1.97
CA GLY A 169 27.56 16.17 2.51
C GLY A 169 26.52 16.15 3.63
N GLY A 170 26.58 17.12 4.55
CA GLY A 170 25.57 17.29 5.60
C GLY A 170 24.17 17.58 5.05
N LEU A 171 24.08 18.36 3.97
CA LEU A 171 22.82 18.71 3.31
C LEU A 171 22.20 17.48 2.63
N VAL A 172 23.00 16.65 1.96
CA VAL A 172 22.54 15.39 1.34
C VAL A 172 22.03 14.40 2.39
N ILE A 173 22.76 14.22 3.50
CA ILE A 173 22.35 13.34 4.60
C ILE A 173 21.06 13.87 5.24
N SER A 174 20.99 15.18 5.52
CA SER A 174 19.82 15.82 6.10
C SER A 174 18.58 15.71 5.20
N ILE A 175 18.72 15.96 3.89
CA ILE A 175 17.64 15.75 2.91
C ILE A 175 17.21 14.29 2.89
N SER A 176 18.15 13.35 2.92
CA SER A 176 17.85 11.91 2.87
C SER A 176 17.10 11.44 4.12
N VAL A 177 17.53 11.89 5.30
CA VAL A 177 16.84 11.64 6.58
C VAL A 177 15.48 12.34 6.60
N PHE A 178 15.37 13.56 6.08
CA PHE A 178 14.12 14.30 6.00
C PHE A 178 13.13 13.64 5.03
N LEU A 179 13.59 13.15 3.88
CA LEU A 179 12.75 12.41 2.95
C LEU A 179 12.32 11.09 3.56
N GLN A 180 13.23 10.32 4.16
CA GLN A 180 12.87 9.09 4.88
C GLN A 180 11.88 9.37 6.00
N TRP A 181 12.12 10.39 6.82
CA TRP A 181 11.18 10.84 7.85
C TRP A 181 9.86 11.29 7.24
N LYS A 182 9.84 12.06 6.16
CA LYS A 182 8.60 12.52 5.51
C LYS A 182 7.81 11.37 4.90
N TYR A 183 8.46 10.38 4.30
CA TYR A 183 7.80 9.20 3.75
C TYR A 183 7.35 8.24 4.85
N SER A 184 8.09 8.11 5.97
CA SER A 184 7.71 7.32 7.14
C SER A 184 6.70 8.03 8.06
N SER A 185 6.68 9.36 8.05
CA SER A 185 5.84 10.22 8.88
C SER A 185 4.79 10.93 8.08
N MET A 186 4.46 10.48 6.86
CA MET A 186 3.13 10.76 6.31
C MET A 186 2.18 10.03 7.25
N PRO A 187 1.57 10.72 8.23
CA PRO A 187 0.55 10.08 9.00
C PRO A 187 -0.61 10.00 8.02
N VAL A 188 -1.13 8.81 7.74
CA VAL A 188 -2.52 8.75 7.33
C VAL A 188 -3.28 9.38 8.50
N LYS A 189 -3.57 10.68 8.41
CA LYS A 189 -4.25 11.45 9.44
C LYS A 189 -5.68 10.93 9.45
N TYR A 190 -5.87 9.84 10.18
CA TYR A 190 -7.16 9.38 10.61
C TYR A 190 -7.72 10.45 11.55
N GLN A 191 -8.64 11.27 11.05
CA GLN A 191 -9.53 12.03 11.90
C GLN A 191 -10.68 11.10 12.28
N PRO A 192 -10.83 10.70 13.56
CA PRO A 192 -12.02 9.96 13.96
C PRO A 192 -13.26 10.82 13.66
N PRO A 193 -14.37 10.20 13.23
CA PRO A 193 -15.61 10.92 13.02
C PRO A 193 -15.99 11.64 14.32
N LYS A 194 -16.29 12.94 14.23
CA LYS A 194 -16.85 13.67 15.37
C LYS A 194 -18.22 13.08 15.66
N ASP A 195 -18.35 12.45 16.83
CA ASP A 195 -19.62 12.02 17.38
C ASP A 195 -20.62 13.20 17.36
N LYS A 196 -21.81 12.93 16.83
CA LYS A 196 -23.00 13.78 16.98
C LYS A 196 -23.81 13.28 18.17
#